data_AF-A0A5P9F8S4-F1
#
_entry.id   AF-A0A5P9F8S4-F1
#
_cell.length_a   1.000
_cell.length_b   1.000
_cell.length_c   1.000
_cell.angle_alpha   90.00
_cell.angle_beta   90.00
_cell.angle_gamma   90.00
#
_symmetry.space_group_name_H-M   'P 1'
#
loop_
_entity.id
_entity.type
_entity.pdbx_description
1 polymer ?
#
loop_
_entity_poly.entity_id
_entity_poly.type
_entity_poly.pdbx_seq_one_letter_code
_entity_poly.pdbx_strand_id
1 'polypeptide(L)'
;MAERFHIAEWYGHPYMDIAPIDRVRLAQHRVGAHTMKKADIKRLAALQEKVIGAQLTPREQDRLDVLTALFEQQQEGEQPCPFRTDMDHATCTKPGGVCSLRLYTDDDGPFRPVEGDRGMIRALCPYRFHQDNAAFRHIGNRLLGDPTPSQAGEVGFLESTGNLDSAPGEDVGRIDMILVAENTPEGAEMKWCAVEVQAVYFSGREMAIEFGDIQERQGVAAMPVEGRRPDYRSSGPKRLMPQLQIKVPTLRRWGKKMALLVDRAFFLSMGEMQRVEHLSNCDVVWFLADFVREPGEDRYRLEIVDEFGTTLESAIEGLTGGIPVSLEEFEGRIAGKILP
;
A
#
# COMPACT_ATOMS: atom_id res chain seq x y z
N MET A 1 -23.82 20.15 -8.81
CA MET A 1 -23.11 19.00 -9.42
C MET A 1 -21.79 18.86 -8.70
N ALA A 2 -21.37 17.64 -8.36
CA ALA A 2 -20.26 17.45 -7.42
C ALA A 2 -19.40 16.27 -7.84
N GLU A 3 -18.14 16.54 -8.16
CA GLU A 3 -17.12 15.50 -8.25
C GLU A 3 -16.99 14.80 -6.89
N ARG A 4 -16.93 13.46 -6.89
CA ARG A 4 -16.82 12.68 -5.66
C ARG A 4 -15.82 11.55 -5.84
N PHE A 5 -15.12 11.22 -4.75
CA PHE A 5 -14.25 10.06 -4.75
C PHE A 5 -15.07 8.78 -4.72
N HIS A 6 -14.72 7.85 -5.60
CA HIS A 6 -15.27 6.51 -5.63
C HIS A 6 -14.18 5.49 -5.98
N ILE A 7 -14.56 4.21 -6.06
CA ILE A 7 -13.64 3.09 -6.27
C ILE A 7 -12.91 3.28 -7.60
N ALA A 8 -11.57 3.29 -7.56
CA ALA A 8 -10.73 3.30 -8.76
C ALA A 8 -10.41 1.87 -9.19
N GLU A 9 -9.86 1.09 -8.26
CA GLU A 9 -9.56 -0.32 -8.45
C GLU A 9 -10.25 -1.17 -7.36
N TRP A 10 -10.93 -2.23 -7.78
CA TRP A 10 -11.59 -3.19 -6.91
C TRP A 10 -11.02 -4.59 -7.14
N TYR A 11 -10.42 -5.20 -6.11
CA TYR A 11 -9.67 -6.46 -6.26
C TYR A 11 -8.63 -6.39 -7.38
N GLY A 12 -8.04 -5.20 -7.56
CA GLY A 12 -7.04 -4.86 -8.57
C GLY A 12 -7.53 -4.74 -10.01
N HIS A 13 -8.85 -4.68 -10.24
CA HIS A 13 -9.45 -4.40 -11.54
C HIS A 13 -9.98 -2.96 -11.59
N PRO A 14 -9.82 -2.22 -12.72
CA PRO A 14 -10.44 -0.92 -12.90
C PRO A 14 -11.96 -1.00 -12.69
N TYR A 15 -12.52 -0.21 -11.78
CA TYR A 15 -13.93 -0.29 -11.38
C TYR A 15 -14.90 -0.19 -12.57
N MET A 16 -14.61 0.70 -13.51
CA MET A 16 -15.44 0.96 -14.69
C MET A 16 -15.51 -0.22 -15.67
N ASP A 17 -14.52 -1.12 -15.61
CA ASP A 17 -14.37 -2.22 -16.55
C ASP A 17 -14.96 -3.52 -16.02
N ILE A 18 -15.28 -3.57 -14.72
CA ILE A 18 -15.94 -4.70 -14.09
C ILE A 18 -17.40 -4.76 -14.59
N ALA A 19 -17.82 -5.90 -15.11
CA ALA A 19 -19.20 -6.10 -15.53
C ALA A 19 -20.18 -5.89 -14.36
N PRO A 20 -21.40 -5.40 -14.59
CA PRO A 20 -22.37 -5.15 -13.52
C PRO A 20 -22.60 -6.37 -12.61
N ILE A 21 -22.77 -7.56 -13.19
CA ILE A 21 -22.95 -8.80 -12.42
C ILE A 21 -21.75 -9.11 -11.51
N ASP A 22 -20.53 -8.82 -11.99
CA ASP A 22 -19.32 -9.01 -11.19
C ASP A 22 -19.21 -7.98 -10.07
N ARG A 23 -19.63 -6.73 -10.29
CA ARG A 23 -19.68 -5.72 -9.20
C ARG A 23 -20.62 -6.17 -8.08
N VAL A 24 -21.76 -6.77 -8.41
CA VAL A 24 -22.70 -7.35 -7.41
C VAL A 24 -22.03 -8.48 -6.64
N ARG A 25 -21.36 -9.41 -7.34
CA ARG A 25 -20.62 -10.51 -6.69
C ARG A 25 -19.53 -10.00 -5.75
N LEU A 26 -18.73 -9.02 -6.19
CA LEU A 26 -17.67 -8.43 -5.38
C LEU A 26 -18.21 -7.64 -4.17
N ALA A 27 -19.36 -6.99 -4.30
CA ALA A 27 -20.05 -6.31 -3.19
C ALA A 27 -20.49 -7.28 -2.08
N GLN A 28 -20.87 -8.50 -2.47
CA GLN A 28 -21.34 -9.54 -1.56
C GLN A 28 -20.20 -10.30 -0.89
N HIS A 29 -19.03 -10.33 -1.52
CA HIS A 29 -17.88 -11.06 -1.02
C HIS A 29 -17.48 -10.63 0.41
N ARG A 30 -17.12 -11.61 1.23
CA ARG A 30 -16.62 -11.44 2.60
C ARG A 30 -15.27 -12.13 2.68
N VAL A 31 -14.24 -11.33 2.89
CA VAL A 31 -12.86 -11.77 2.89
C VAL A 31 -12.55 -12.72 4.06
N GLY A 32 -11.77 -13.75 3.79
CA GLY A 32 -11.08 -14.54 4.81
C GLY A 32 -11.84 -15.78 5.31
N ALA A 33 -12.99 -16.11 4.71
CA ALA A 33 -13.77 -17.29 5.07
C ALA A 33 -13.07 -18.62 4.67
N HIS A 34 -12.35 -18.63 3.55
CA HIS A 34 -11.72 -19.81 2.96
C HIS A 34 -10.22 -19.63 2.69
N THR A 35 -9.61 -18.56 3.19
CA THR A 35 -8.18 -18.29 3.00
C THR A 35 -7.31 -19.34 3.70
N MET A 36 -6.43 -19.98 2.93
CA MET A 36 -5.44 -20.94 3.40
C MET A 36 -4.28 -20.24 4.10
N LYS A 37 -3.65 -20.94 5.05
CA LYS A 37 -2.43 -20.46 5.70
C LYS A 37 -1.24 -20.55 4.74
N LYS A 38 -0.28 -19.63 4.88
CA LYS A 38 0.97 -19.63 4.10
C LYS A 38 1.73 -20.96 4.17
N ALA A 39 1.76 -21.59 5.35
CA ALA A 39 2.39 -22.89 5.53
C ALA A 39 1.67 -24.01 4.75
N ASP A 40 0.34 -23.95 4.65
CA ASP A 40 -0.46 -24.94 3.94
C ASP A 40 -0.29 -24.80 2.42
N ILE A 41 -0.26 -23.57 1.91
CA ILE A 41 0.03 -23.30 0.48
C ILE A 41 1.44 -23.79 0.11
N LYS A 42 2.46 -23.46 0.92
CA LYS A 42 3.82 -23.97 0.70
C LYS A 42 3.88 -25.49 0.72
N ARG A 43 3.14 -26.11 1.65
CA ARG A 43 3.10 -27.57 1.76
C ARG A 43 2.38 -28.21 0.57
N LEU A 44 1.32 -27.59 0.06
CA LEU A 44 0.60 -28.02 -1.14
C LEU A 44 1.54 -28.02 -2.35
N ALA A 45 2.22 -26.90 -2.61
CA ALA A 45 3.16 -26.77 -3.71
C ALA A 45 4.28 -27.84 -3.65
N ALA A 46 4.88 -28.03 -2.48
CA ALA A 46 5.93 -29.04 -2.28
C ALA A 46 5.43 -30.48 -2.50
N LEU A 47 4.18 -30.78 -2.15
CA LEU A 47 3.58 -32.10 -2.40
C LEU A 47 3.24 -32.30 -3.87
N GLN A 48 2.69 -31.27 -4.54
CA GLN A 48 2.41 -31.30 -5.98
C GLN A 48 3.69 -31.50 -6.81
N GLU A 49 4.78 -30.81 -6.46
CA GLU A 49 6.08 -31.03 -7.09
C GLU A 49 6.59 -32.45 -6.86
N LYS A 50 6.42 -32.98 -5.64
CA LYS A 50 6.85 -34.35 -5.31
C LYS A 50 6.09 -35.41 -6.11
N VAL A 51 4.80 -35.23 -6.42
CA VAL A 51 4.01 -36.15 -7.27
C VAL A 51 4.64 -36.32 -8.66
N ILE A 52 5.25 -35.25 -9.19
CA ILE A 52 5.89 -35.28 -10.51
C ILE A 52 7.18 -36.10 -10.48
N GLY A 53 7.94 -36.04 -9.38
CA GLY A 53 9.28 -36.64 -9.27
C GLY A 53 9.38 -37.95 -8.49
N ALA A 54 8.37 -38.32 -7.69
CA ALA A 54 8.41 -39.49 -6.82
C ALA A 54 7.01 -39.96 -6.39
N GLN A 55 6.93 -41.18 -5.87
CA GLN A 55 5.70 -41.69 -5.28
C GLN A 55 5.50 -41.10 -3.86
N LEU A 56 4.30 -40.59 -3.59
CA LEU A 56 3.93 -40.13 -2.26
C LEU A 56 3.72 -41.32 -1.32
N THR A 57 4.10 -41.15 -0.05
CA THR A 57 3.65 -42.07 1.01
C THR A 57 2.13 -41.93 1.22
N PRO A 58 1.42 -42.93 1.78
CA PRO A 58 -0.01 -42.83 2.04
C PRO A 58 -0.40 -41.58 2.85
N ARG A 59 0.39 -41.25 3.89
CA ARG A 59 0.18 -40.05 4.70
C ARG A 59 0.37 -38.74 3.92
N GLU A 60 1.29 -38.72 2.95
CA GLU A 60 1.50 -37.55 2.10
C GLU A 60 0.39 -37.39 1.08
N GLN A 61 -0.13 -38.51 0.55
CA GLN A 61 -1.30 -38.49 -0.32
C GLN A 61 -2.54 -37.97 0.43
N ASP A 62 -2.83 -38.49 1.63
CA ASP A 62 -3.95 -38.00 2.45
C ASP A 62 -3.81 -36.49 2.73
N ARG A 63 -2.58 -36.02 2.99
CA ARG A 63 -2.32 -34.59 3.22
C ARG A 63 -2.51 -33.77 1.95
N LEU A 64 -2.10 -34.28 0.79
CA LEU A 64 -2.30 -33.61 -0.50
C LEU A 64 -3.79 -33.48 -0.81
N ASP A 65 -4.59 -34.52 -0.58
CA ASP A 65 -6.03 -34.52 -0.85
C ASP A 65 -6.73 -33.45 0.00
N VAL A 66 -6.41 -33.38 1.30
CA VAL A 66 -6.93 -32.34 2.20
C VAL A 66 -6.54 -30.94 1.73
N LEU A 67 -5.27 -30.73 1.37
CA LEU A 67 -4.79 -29.42 0.95
C LEU A 67 -5.38 -29.00 -0.41
N THR A 68 -5.61 -29.95 -1.31
CA THR A 68 -6.25 -29.70 -2.61
C THR A 68 -7.70 -29.26 -2.41
N ALA A 69 -8.45 -29.95 -1.57
CA ALA A 69 -9.84 -29.56 -1.25
C ALA A 69 -9.92 -28.17 -0.59
N LEU A 70 -8.99 -27.84 0.31
CA LEU A 70 -8.90 -26.49 0.89
C LEU A 70 -8.55 -25.43 -0.16
N PHE A 71 -7.70 -25.77 -1.11
CA PHE A 71 -7.31 -24.88 -2.19
C PHE A 71 -8.48 -24.60 -3.15
N GLU A 72 -9.25 -25.63 -3.50
CA GLU A 72 -10.49 -25.48 -4.28
C GLU A 72 -11.48 -24.55 -3.56
N GLN A 73 -11.71 -24.76 -2.25
CA GLN A 73 -12.54 -23.86 -1.44
C GLN A 73 -12.03 -22.41 -1.44
N GLN A 74 -10.71 -22.20 -1.39
CA GLN A 74 -10.13 -20.86 -1.50
C GLN A 74 -10.40 -20.26 -2.88
N GLN A 75 -10.20 -21.02 -3.97
CA GLN A 75 -10.41 -20.53 -5.33
C GLN A 75 -11.86 -20.16 -5.62
N GLU A 76 -12.81 -20.89 -5.04
CA GLU A 76 -14.24 -20.62 -5.18
C GLU A 76 -14.72 -19.48 -4.27
N GLY A 77 -14.21 -19.44 -3.04
CA GLY A 77 -14.74 -18.59 -1.98
C GLY A 77 -14.02 -17.26 -1.79
N GLU A 78 -12.79 -17.11 -2.26
CA GLU A 78 -11.96 -15.91 -2.06
C GLU A 78 -11.64 -15.18 -3.37
N GLN A 79 -11.37 -13.89 -3.25
CA GLN A 79 -10.87 -13.10 -4.37
C GLN A 79 -9.34 -13.03 -4.36
N PRO A 80 -8.67 -13.33 -5.50
CA PRO A 80 -7.23 -13.22 -5.60
C PRO A 80 -6.77 -11.77 -5.39
N CYS A 81 -5.63 -11.59 -4.75
CA CYS A 81 -4.94 -10.31 -4.73
C CYS A 81 -3.84 -10.31 -5.79
N PRO A 82 -4.00 -9.58 -6.91
CA PRO A 82 -3.04 -9.58 -8.01
C PRO A 82 -1.73 -8.87 -7.67
N PHE A 83 -1.69 -8.14 -6.54
CA PHE A 83 -0.53 -7.34 -6.16
C PHE A 83 0.30 -7.97 -5.04
N ARG A 84 -0.26 -8.96 -4.33
CA ARG A 84 0.47 -9.63 -3.25
C ARG A 84 1.50 -10.58 -3.83
N THR A 85 2.76 -10.33 -3.50
CA THR A 85 3.91 -11.14 -3.92
C THR A 85 4.50 -11.96 -2.78
N ASP A 86 3.93 -11.86 -1.58
CA ASP A 86 4.44 -12.50 -0.37
C ASP A 86 4.04 -13.98 -0.23
N MET A 87 3.15 -14.47 -1.11
CA MET A 87 2.52 -15.79 -1.05
C MET A 87 2.01 -16.18 -2.45
N ASP A 88 2.23 -17.42 -2.85
CA ASP A 88 1.59 -17.98 -4.04
C ASP A 88 0.07 -18.07 -3.83
N HIS A 89 -0.72 -17.80 -4.88
CA HIS A 89 -2.18 -17.78 -4.81
C HIS A 89 -2.72 -16.88 -3.68
N ALA A 90 -2.07 -15.75 -3.43
CA ALA A 90 -2.48 -14.82 -2.40
C ALA A 90 -3.90 -14.29 -2.64
N THR A 91 -4.71 -14.29 -1.59
CA THR A 91 -6.05 -13.70 -1.58
C THR A 91 -6.03 -12.28 -1.01
N CYS A 92 -7.03 -11.48 -1.36
CA CYS A 92 -7.18 -10.13 -0.83
C CYS A 92 -7.62 -10.19 0.63
N THR A 93 -6.84 -9.61 1.53
CA THR A 93 -7.11 -9.57 2.98
C THR A 93 -7.89 -8.35 3.43
N LYS A 94 -8.08 -7.36 2.56
CA LYS A 94 -8.76 -6.11 2.90
C LYS A 94 -10.28 -6.28 2.84
N PRO A 95 -11.04 -6.03 3.93
CA PRO A 95 -12.49 -6.04 3.90
C PRO A 95 -13.04 -5.15 2.78
N GLY A 96 -13.89 -5.73 1.92
CA GLY A 96 -14.45 -5.04 0.76
C GLY A 96 -13.49 -4.82 -0.40
N GLY A 97 -12.22 -5.23 -0.34
CA GLY A 97 -11.31 -5.33 -1.49
C GLY A 97 -10.95 -4.05 -2.26
N VAL A 98 -11.29 -2.87 -1.74
CA VAL A 98 -11.04 -1.59 -2.42
C VAL A 98 -9.53 -1.28 -2.37
N CYS A 99 -8.87 -1.37 -3.51
CA CYS A 99 -7.43 -1.16 -3.62
C CYS A 99 -7.09 0.34 -3.64
N SER A 100 -7.92 1.15 -4.31
CA SER A 100 -7.65 2.58 -4.52
C SER A 100 -8.92 3.38 -4.80
N LEU A 101 -8.82 4.71 -4.70
CA LEU A 101 -9.89 5.67 -5.02
C LEU A 101 -9.47 6.66 -6.09
N ARG A 102 -10.45 7.24 -6.78
CA ARG A 102 -10.27 8.41 -7.65
C ARG A 102 -11.53 9.25 -7.75
N LEU A 103 -11.41 10.46 -8.29
CA LEU A 103 -12.54 11.34 -8.53
C LEU A 103 -13.32 10.90 -9.77
N TYR A 104 -14.65 10.95 -9.64
CA TYR A 104 -15.61 10.78 -10.72
C TYR A 104 -16.53 11.99 -10.82
N THR A 105 -17.09 12.17 -12.01
CA THR A 105 -18.08 13.18 -12.33
C THR A 105 -19.16 12.59 -13.24
N ASP A 106 -20.37 13.11 -13.12
CA ASP A 106 -21.48 12.95 -14.06
C ASP A 106 -21.86 14.30 -14.71
N ASP A 107 -21.02 15.31 -14.52
CA ASP A 107 -21.21 16.62 -15.13
C ASP A 107 -21.09 16.52 -16.66
N ASP A 108 -22.07 17.09 -17.34
CA ASP A 108 -22.22 17.10 -18.80
C ASP A 108 -22.23 15.71 -19.47
N GLY A 109 -22.60 14.62 -18.77
CA GLY A 109 -22.68 13.32 -19.42
C GLY A 109 -22.76 12.09 -18.52
N PRO A 110 -22.33 10.91 -19.02
CA PRO A 110 -22.34 9.69 -18.24
C PRO A 110 -21.31 9.73 -17.11
N PHE A 111 -21.58 8.96 -16.06
CA PHE A 111 -20.65 8.72 -14.96
C PHE A 111 -19.27 8.29 -15.48
N ARG A 112 -18.27 9.12 -15.21
CA ARG A 112 -16.92 8.94 -15.73
C ARG A 112 -15.85 9.44 -14.77
N PRO A 113 -14.60 9.00 -14.94
CA PRO A 113 -13.47 9.50 -14.18
C PRO A 113 -13.21 10.98 -14.49
N VAL A 114 -12.77 11.73 -13.48
CA VAL A 114 -12.18 13.06 -13.70
C VAL A 114 -10.80 12.89 -14.34
N GLU A 115 -10.46 13.76 -15.28
CA GLU A 115 -9.17 13.75 -16.00
C GLU A 115 -8.12 14.68 -15.33
N GLY A 116 -6.87 14.57 -15.78
CA GLY A 116 -5.75 15.37 -15.28
C GLY A 116 -5.35 15.03 -13.84
N ASP A 117 -4.60 15.94 -13.21
CA ASP A 117 -3.99 15.68 -11.89
C ASP A 117 -5.01 15.37 -10.77
N ARG A 118 -6.20 15.99 -10.86
CA ARG A 118 -7.27 15.73 -9.89
C ARG A 118 -7.85 14.31 -10.06
N GLY A 119 -7.73 13.73 -11.25
CA GLY A 119 -8.16 12.37 -11.61
C GLY A 119 -7.26 11.23 -11.13
N MET A 120 -6.06 11.52 -10.62
CA MET A 120 -5.06 10.51 -10.23
C MET A 120 -5.62 9.43 -9.29
N ILE A 121 -5.04 8.25 -9.30
CA ILE A 121 -5.42 7.16 -8.39
C ILE A 121 -4.73 7.33 -7.05
N ARG A 122 -5.46 7.11 -5.94
CA ARG A 122 -4.96 7.18 -4.57
C ARG A 122 -5.00 5.79 -3.98
N ALA A 123 -3.84 5.20 -3.70
CA ALA A 123 -3.78 3.83 -3.19
C ALA A 123 -4.28 3.80 -1.74
N LEU A 124 -5.23 2.91 -1.44
CA LEU A 124 -5.73 2.69 -0.08
C LEU A 124 -5.21 1.39 0.54
N CYS A 125 -4.39 0.64 -0.19
CA CYS A 125 -3.87 -0.66 0.22
C CYS A 125 -2.36 -0.69 -0.02
N PRO A 126 -1.53 -0.95 1.00
CA PRO A 126 -0.07 -1.04 0.83
C PRO A 126 0.34 -2.08 -0.22
N TYR A 127 -0.35 -3.22 -0.28
CA TYR A 127 -0.07 -4.23 -1.30
C TYR A 127 -0.23 -3.73 -2.73
N ARG A 128 -0.98 -2.64 -2.98
CA ARG A 128 -1.06 -2.06 -4.34
C ARG A 128 0.32 -1.68 -4.89
N PHE A 129 1.26 -1.31 -4.02
CA PHE A 129 2.64 -0.95 -4.38
C PHE A 129 3.55 -2.16 -4.66
N HIS A 130 3.08 -3.38 -4.37
CA HIS A 130 3.83 -4.63 -4.59
C HIS A 130 3.65 -5.22 -5.99
N GLN A 131 2.85 -4.56 -6.85
CA GLN A 131 2.62 -4.98 -8.24
C GLN A 131 3.93 -5.36 -8.95
N ASP A 132 4.03 -6.61 -9.39
CA ASP A 132 5.15 -7.19 -10.14
C ASP A 132 6.53 -6.93 -9.51
N ASN A 133 6.53 -6.67 -8.20
CA ASN A 133 7.67 -6.21 -7.44
C ASN A 133 8.40 -4.99 -8.06
N ALA A 134 7.73 -4.23 -8.93
CA ALA A 134 8.37 -3.27 -9.83
C ALA A 134 9.06 -2.13 -9.07
N ALA A 135 8.37 -1.53 -8.10
CA ALA A 135 8.92 -0.48 -7.27
C ALA A 135 10.13 -0.97 -6.46
N PHE A 136 10.06 -2.15 -5.86
CA PHE A 136 11.14 -2.70 -5.04
C PHE A 136 12.37 -3.06 -5.88
N ARG A 137 12.19 -3.58 -7.10
CA ARG A 137 13.29 -3.78 -8.06
C ARG A 137 13.94 -2.46 -8.47
N HIS A 138 13.14 -1.41 -8.70
CA HIS A 138 13.66 -0.07 -8.97
C HIS A 138 14.48 0.46 -7.79
N ILE A 139 13.94 0.42 -6.57
CA ILE A 139 14.64 0.85 -5.35
C ILE A 139 15.94 0.07 -5.16
N GLY A 140 15.90 -1.26 -5.30
CA GLY A 140 17.09 -2.12 -5.21
C GLY A 140 18.17 -1.72 -6.22
N ASN A 141 17.79 -1.53 -7.49
CA ASN A 141 18.73 -1.10 -8.51
C ASN A 141 19.35 0.26 -8.19
N ARG A 142 18.54 1.20 -7.70
CA ARG A 142 18.96 2.59 -7.43
C ARG A 142 19.84 2.73 -6.19
N LEU A 143 19.46 2.08 -5.08
CA LEU A 143 20.14 2.23 -3.80
C LEU A 143 21.19 1.13 -3.55
N LEU A 144 20.96 -0.06 -4.09
CA LEU A 144 21.79 -1.23 -3.87
C LEU A 144 22.59 -1.65 -5.12
N GLY A 145 22.28 -1.11 -6.31
CA GLY A 145 22.89 -1.59 -7.55
C GLY A 145 22.51 -3.04 -7.86
N ASP A 146 21.38 -3.50 -7.35
CA ASP A 146 20.86 -4.85 -7.55
C ASP A 146 19.37 -4.79 -7.94
N PRO A 147 18.99 -5.12 -9.19
CA PRO A 147 17.60 -5.08 -9.63
C PRO A 147 16.77 -6.27 -9.13
N THR A 148 17.36 -7.22 -8.41
CA THR A 148 16.71 -8.43 -7.90
C THR A 148 16.97 -8.62 -6.40
N PRO A 149 16.69 -7.59 -5.56
CA PRO A 149 16.96 -7.70 -4.13
C PRO A 149 15.98 -8.68 -3.46
N SER A 150 16.46 -9.38 -2.43
CA SER A 150 15.60 -10.10 -1.50
C SER A 150 14.86 -9.17 -0.56
N GLN A 151 13.71 -9.62 -0.07
CA GLN A 151 12.84 -8.88 0.85
C GLN A 151 12.78 -9.56 2.21
N ALA A 152 13.03 -8.78 3.27
CA ALA A 152 12.84 -9.18 4.66
C ALA A 152 11.87 -8.20 5.34
N GLY A 153 10.68 -8.69 5.68
CA GLY A 153 9.64 -7.86 6.32
C GLY A 153 9.66 -7.92 7.85
N GLU A 154 9.14 -6.86 8.48
CA GLU A 154 8.85 -6.79 9.93
C GLU A 154 10.06 -7.05 10.84
N VAL A 155 11.23 -6.56 10.45
CA VAL A 155 12.49 -6.78 11.17
C VAL A 155 12.62 -5.81 12.34
N GLY A 156 12.84 -6.33 13.55
CA GLY A 156 13.07 -5.54 14.76
C GLY A 156 14.35 -4.72 14.68
N PHE A 157 14.28 -3.46 15.11
CA PHE A 157 15.45 -2.56 15.18
C PHE A 157 15.58 -1.81 16.52
N LEU A 158 14.59 -1.95 17.40
CA LEU A 158 14.58 -1.40 18.76
C LEU A 158 14.04 -2.46 19.73
N GLU A 159 14.71 -2.60 20.86
CA GLU A 159 14.32 -3.51 21.95
C GLU A 159 13.73 -2.72 23.14
N SER A 160 12.76 -3.32 23.82
CA SER A 160 12.20 -2.82 25.08
C SER A 160 13.28 -2.84 26.16
N THR A 161 13.33 -1.80 26.98
CA THR A 161 14.12 -1.81 28.23
C THR A 161 13.38 -2.50 29.38
N GLY A 162 12.19 -3.05 29.13
CA GLY A 162 11.25 -3.55 30.13
C GLY A 162 10.30 -2.46 30.61
N ASN A 163 9.01 -2.79 30.69
CA ASN A 163 7.98 -1.95 31.33
C ASN A 163 6.94 -2.84 32.03
N LEU A 164 5.84 -2.26 32.52
CA LEU A 164 4.79 -3.00 33.27
C LEU A 164 4.24 -4.21 32.49
N ASP A 165 4.22 -4.13 31.16
CA ASP A 165 3.56 -5.08 30.27
C ASP A 165 4.49 -5.75 29.25
N SER A 166 5.81 -5.51 29.29
CA SER A 166 6.78 -6.08 28.36
C SER A 166 8.10 -6.42 29.04
N ALA A 167 8.67 -7.58 28.69
CA ALA A 167 9.99 -7.96 29.14
C ALA A 167 11.08 -7.16 28.42
N PRO A 168 12.24 -6.91 29.06
CA PRO A 168 13.41 -6.40 28.37
C PRO A 168 13.81 -7.30 27.18
N GLY A 169 14.22 -6.71 26.07
CA GLY A 169 14.66 -7.44 24.86
C GLY A 169 13.55 -7.74 23.84
N GLU A 170 12.29 -7.38 24.10
CA GLU A 170 11.22 -7.52 23.10
C GLU A 170 11.28 -6.42 22.03
N ASP A 171 11.02 -6.74 20.76
CA ASP A 171 10.98 -5.76 19.68
C ASP A 171 9.88 -4.70 19.90
N VAL A 172 10.26 -3.45 20.12
CA VAL A 172 9.35 -2.29 20.27
C VAL A 172 9.34 -1.37 19.06
N GLY A 173 10.18 -1.65 18.07
CA GLY A 173 10.20 -0.96 16.78
C GLY A 173 10.57 -1.93 15.68
N ARG A 174 9.78 -1.94 14.60
CA ARG A 174 9.99 -2.78 13.41
C ARG A 174 10.15 -1.90 12.18
N ILE A 175 10.99 -2.35 11.25
CA ILE A 175 11.05 -1.81 9.90
C ILE A 175 10.21 -2.72 9.02
N ASP A 176 9.23 -2.13 8.34
CA ASP A 176 8.21 -2.84 7.57
C ASP A 176 8.83 -3.72 6.49
N MET A 177 9.82 -3.17 5.77
CA MET A 177 10.53 -3.88 4.70
C MET A 177 12.01 -3.52 4.65
N ILE A 178 12.86 -4.52 4.48
CA ILE A 178 14.29 -4.38 4.19
C ILE A 178 14.57 -5.07 2.85
N LEU A 179 15.22 -4.35 1.94
CA LEU A 179 15.77 -4.92 0.72
C LEU A 179 17.23 -5.28 0.95
N VAL A 180 17.62 -6.50 0.61
CA VAL A 180 18.99 -7.02 0.75
C VAL A 180 19.51 -7.36 -0.64
N ALA A 181 20.72 -6.89 -0.97
CA ALA A 181 21.36 -7.18 -2.25
C ALA A 181 21.92 -8.60 -2.27
N GLU A 182 21.53 -9.37 -3.28
CA GLU A 182 21.96 -10.74 -3.52
C GLU A 182 23.30 -10.78 -4.29
N ASN A 183 23.65 -9.70 -4.98
CA ASN A 183 24.91 -9.60 -5.71
C ASN A 183 26.15 -9.26 -4.84
N THR A 184 26.02 -9.34 -3.51
CA THR A 184 27.12 -9.06 -2.58
C THR A 184 28.07 -10.26 -2.49
N PRO A 185 29.39 -10.10 -2.73
CA PRO A 185 30.34 -11.21 -2.60
C PRO A 185 30.36 -11.83 -1.20
N GLU A 186 30.60 -13.13 -1.12
CA GLU A 186 30.74 -13.83 0.15
C GLU A 186 31.88 -13.22 1.00
N GLY A 187 31.59 -12.90 2.27
CA GLY A 187 32.53 -12.25 3.17
C GLY A 187 32.59 -10.71 3.10
N ALA A 188 31.88 -10.08 2.15
CA ALA A 188 31.72 -8.62 2.14
C ALA A 188 30.62 -8.15 3.13
N GLU A 189 30.61 -6.85 3.46
CA GLU A 189 29.55 -6.27 4.30
C GLU A 189 28.19 -6.39 3.60
N MET A 190 27.17 -6.83 4.35
CA MET A 190 25.80 -6.91 3.84
C MET A 190 25.31 -5.54 3.34
N LYS A 191 24.87 -5.51 2.08
CA LYS A 191 24.29 -4.31 1.46
C LYS A 191 22.77 -4.38 1.51
N TRP A 192 22.15 -3.41 2.15
CA TRP A 192 20.70 -3.36 2.33
C TRP A 192 20.17 -1.94 2.46
N CYS A 193 18.87 -1.74 2.24
CA CYS A 193 18.16 -0.49 2.53
C CYS A 193 16.78 -0.77 3.15
N ALA A 194 16.36 0.12 4.06
CA ALA A 194 15.01 0.09 4.62
C ALA A 194 14.02 0.70 3.63
N VAL A 195 12.84 0.12 3.51
CA VAL A 195 11.75 0.61 2.65
C VAL A 195 10.49 0.75 3.50
N GLU A 196 9.86 1.92 3.44
CA GLU A 196 8.55 2.19 4.01
C GLU A 196 7.56 2.42 2.86
N VAL A 197 6.39 1.77 2.92
CA VAL A 197 5.30 1.98 1.94
C VAL A 197 4.17 2.71 2.64
N GLN A 198 3.80 3.90 2.15
CA GLN A 198 2.67 4.65 2.70
C GLN A 198 1.51 4.71 1.70
N ALA A 199 0.47 3.92 1.97
CA ALA A 199 -0.83 4.08 1.34
C ALA A 199 -1.68 5.14 2.07
N VAL A 200 -2.71 5.65 1.40
CA VAL A 200 -3.57 6.72 1.91
C VAL A 200 -4.74 6.13 2.70
N TYR A 201 -5.03 6.69 3.87
CA TYR A 201 -6.30 6.50 4.56
C TYR A 201 -7.40 7.30 3.87
N PHE A 202 -8.67 7.04 4.17
CA PHE A 202 -9.77 7.90 3.72
C PHE A 202 -10.61 8.37 4.91
N SER A 203 -11.22 9.55 4.77
CA SER A 203 -12.24 10.06 5.68
C SER A 203 -13.61 10.01 5.00
N GLY A 204 -14.65 9.78 5.80
CA GLY A 204 -16.04 9.71 5.35
C GLY A 204 -16.74 8.50 5.95
N ARG A 205 -17.94 8.20 5.43
CA ARG A 205 -18.68 6.99 5.80
C ARG A 205 -17.97 5.73 5.31
N GLU A 206 -18.27 4.60 5.93
CA GLU A 206 -17.74 3.30 5.56
C GLU A 206 -18.03 2.92 4.10
N MET A 207 -17.10 2.20 3.44
CA MET A 207 -17.28 1.76 2.04
C MET A 207 -18.44 0.77 1.87
N ALA A 208 -18.86 0.09 2.94
CA ALA A 208 -19.95 -0.89 2.91
C ALA A 208 -21.28 -0.31 2.40
N ILE A 209 -21.53 0.99 2.62
CA ILE A 209 -22.69 1.68 2.07
C ILE A 209 -22.71 1.62 0.54
N GLU A 210 -21.56 1.84 -0.11
CA GLU A 210 -21.48 1.77 -1.58
C GLU A 210 -21.70 0.35 -2.09
N PHE A 211 -21.28 -0.67 -1.34
CA PHE A 211 -21.54 -2.05 -1.72
C PHE A 211 -23.04 -2.40 -1.66
N GLY A 212 -23.77 -1.78 -0.72
CA GLY A 212 -25.24 -1.88 -0.68
C GLY A 212 -25.88 -1.26 -1.91
N ASP A 213 -25.54 -0.01 -2.22
CA ASP A 213 -26.07 0.70 -3.39
C ASP A 213 -25.73 -0.01 -4.72
N ILE A 214 -24.49 -0.51 -4.87
CA ILE A 214 -24.08 -1.31 -6.04
C ILE A 214 -24.97 -2.55 -6.20
N GLN A 215 -25.36 -3.22 -5.12
CA GLN A 215 -26.26 -4.37 -5.18
C GLN A 215 -27.68 -3.95 -5.56
N GLU A 216 -28.20 -2.89 -4.95
CA GLU A 216 -29.55 -2.36 -5.23
C GLU A 216 -29.69 -1.91 -6.69
N ARG A 217 -28.62 -1.36 -7.27
CA ARG A 217 -28.53 -0.97 -8.69
C ARG A 217 -28.14 -2.10 -9.62
N GLN A 218 -28.08 -3.34 -9.15
CA GLN A 218 -27.67 -4.51 -9.95
C GLN A 218 -26.30 -4.31 -10.65
N GLY A 219 -25.39 -3.61 -10.00
CA GLY A 219 -24.03 -3.37 -10.48
C GLY A 219 -23.88 -2.25 -11.52
N VAL A 220 -24.94 -1.51 -11.83
CA VAL A 220 -24.84 -0.32 -12.70
C VAL A 220 -24.02 0.75 -11.98
N ALA A 221 -22.90 1.15 -12.59
CA ALA A 221 -22.02 2.17 -12.01
C ALA A 221 -22.71 3.53 -12.01
N ALA A 222 -22.62 4.23 -10.88
CA ALA A 222 -23.18 5.55 -10.66
C ALA A 222 -22.30 6.36 -9.71
N MET A 223 -22.65 7.64 -9.53
CA MET A 223 -22.02 8.47 -8.51
C MET A 223 -22.19 7.87 -7.11
N PRO A 224 -21.18 7.97 -6.23
CA PRO A 224 -21.24 7.39 -4.90
C PRO A 224 -22.31 8.07 -4.05
N VAL A 225 -22.99 7.26 -3.24
CA VAL A 225 -24.07 7.73 -2.35
C VAL A 225 -23.49 8.67 -1.29
N GLU A 226 -22.38 8.28 -0.68
CA GLU A 226 -21.76 9.02 0.40
C GLU A 226 -20.45 9.70 -0.01
N GLY A 227 -20.21 10.87 0.59
CA GLY A 227 -18.97 11.63 0.38
C GLY A 227 -17.79 10.98 1.10
N ARG A 228 -16.72 10.69 0.36
CA ARG A 228 -15.42 10.27 0.90
C ARG A 228 -14.31 11.11 0.29
N ARG A 229 -13.19 11.18 0.99
CA ARG A 229 -11.97 11.79 0.47
C ARG A 229 -10.74 11.08 1.04
N PRO A 230 -9.61 11.07 0.31
CA PRO A 230 -8.31 10.76 0.87
C PRO A 230 -8.04 11.59 2.14
N ASP A 231 -7.59 10.93 3.20
CA ASP A 231 -7.21 11.56 4.47
C ASP A 231 -5.69 11.71 4.54
N TYR A 232 -5.20 12.73 3.85
CA TYR A 232 -3.77 13.03 3.78
C TYR A 232 -3.18 13.39 5.15
N ARG A 233 -3.96 14.06 6.02
CA ARG A 233 -3.50 14.43 7.36
C ARG A 233 -3.28 13.20 8.24
N SER A 234 -4.20 12.23 8.19
CA SER A 234 -4.04 11.00 8.96
C SER A 234 -2.98 10.07 8.37
N SER A 235 -2.71 10.16 7.06
CA SER A 235 -1.67 9.35 6.40
C SER A 235 -0.26 9.91 6.58
N GLY A 236 -0.07 11.22 6.38
CA GLY A 236 1.22 11.89 6.52
C GLY A 236 1.52 12.26 7.97
N PRO A 237 1.08 13.44 8.45
CA PRO A 237 1.50 13.97 9.75
C PRO A 237 1.18 13.08 10.96
N LYS A 238 0.07 12.31 10.96
CA LYS A 238 -0.28 11.47 12.13
C LYS A 238 0.36 10.08 12.14
N ARG A 239 0.92 9.61 11.03
CA ARG A 239 1.40 8.22 10.87
C ARG A 239 2.80 8.20 10.29
N LEU A 240 2.95 8.59 9.03
CA LEU A 240 4.24 8.58 8.35
C LEU A 240 5.28 9.44 9.08
N MET A 241 4.94 10.65 9.51
CA MET A 241 5.89 11.55 10.19
C MET A 241 6.45 10.93 11.49
N PRO A 242 5.62 10.41 12.43
CA PRO A 242 6.12 9.64 13.56
C PRO A 242 7.00 8.44 13.18
N GLN A 243 6.65 7.68 12.13
CA GLN A 243 7.47 6.55 11.66
C GLN A 243 8.85 7.02 11.22
N LEU A 244 8.94 8.10 10.43
CA LEU A 244 10.21 8.68 9.99
C LEU A 244 11.04 9.16 11.19
N GLN A 245 10.44 9.87 12.14
CA GLN A 245 11.11 10.38 13.33
C GLN A 245 11.70 9.27 14.21
N ILE A 246 11.05 8.11 14.26
CA ILE A 246 11.49 6.97 15.06
C ILE A 246 12.57 6.14 14.32
N LYS A 247 12.35 5.86 13.03
CA LYS A 247 13.20 4.94 12.25
C LYS A 247 14.46 5.62 11.70
N VAL A 248 14.34 6.81 11.11
CA VAL A 248 15.42 7.46 10.36
C VAL A 248 16.66 7.78 11.21
N PRO A 249 16.56 8.30 12.45
CA PRO A 249 17.76 8.58 13.24
C PRO A 249 18.65 7.36 13.49
N THR A 250 18.04 6.18 13.70
CA THR A 250 18.81 4.93 13.86
C THR A 250 19.46 4.51 12.56
N LEU A 251 18.73 4.54 11.44
CA LEU A 251 19.28 4.23 10.11
C LEU A 251 20.44 5.15 9.74
N ARG A 252 20.28 6.47 9.96
CA ARG A 252 21.31 7.49 9.76
C ARG A 252 22.59 7.16 10.53
N ARG A 253 22.49 6.73 11.80
CA ARG A 253 23.64 6.32 12.62
C ARG A 253 24.38 5.10 12.07
N TRP A 254 23.68 4.21 11.37
CA TRP A 254 24.28 3.07 10.68
C TRP A 254 24.77 3.40 9.27
N GLY A 255 24.66 4.66 8.84
CA GLY A 255 24.98 5.08 7.48
C GLY A 255 24.00 4.54 6.42
N LYS A 256 22.81 4.10 6.83
CA LYS A 256 21.76 3.56 5.96
C LYS A 256 20.67 4.60 5.70
N LYS A 257 20.00 4.47 4.57
CA LYS A 257 18.93 5.36 4.11
C LYS A 257 17.58 4.66 4.21
N MET A 258 16.52 5.45 4.35
CA MET A 258 15.15 4.98 4.21
C MET A 258 14.63 5.32 2.81
N ALA A 259 14.23 4.32 2.04
CA ALA A 259 13.41 4.51 0.86
C ALA A 259 11.95 4.65 1.29
N LEU A 260 11.24 5.63 0.74
CA LEU A 260 9.83 5.86 1.03
C LEU A 260 9.04 5.81 -0.28
N LEU A 261 8.15 4.83 -0.39
CA LEU A 261 7.33 4.59 -1.57
C LEU A 261 5.89 5.06 -1.31
N VAL A 262 5.46 6.05 -2.09
CA VAL A 262 4.13 6.68 -1.97
C VAL A 262 3.52 6.93 -3.34
N ASP A 263 2.20 7.09 -3.42
CA ASP A 263 1.59 7.54 -4.67
C ASP A 263 1.80 9.03 -4.90
N ARG A 264 1.91 9.44 -6.17
CA ARG A 264 2.18 10.82 -6.58
C ARG A 264 1.09 11.78 -6.07
N ALA A 265 -0.17 11.34 -6.04
CA ALA A 265 -1.27 12.17 -5.56
C ALA A 265 -1.17 12.46 -4.06
N PHE A 266 -0.70 11.51 -3.26
CA PHE A 266 -0.34 11.73 -1.86
C PHE A 266 0.78 12.76 -1.74
N PHE A 267 1.84 12.64 -2.54
CA PHE A 267 2.96 13.59 -2.50
C PHE A 267 2.55 15.03 -2.81
N LEU A 268 1.77 15.23 -3.89
CA LEU A 268 1.29 16.55 -4.29
C LEU A 268 0.32 17.18 -3.28
N SER A 269 -0.17 16.43 -2.29
CA SER A 269 -1.01 16.95 -1.21
C SER A 269 -0.24 17.43 0.02
N MET A 270 1.07 17.20 0.07
CA MET A 270 1.95 17.61 1.16
C MET A 270 2.52 19.01 0.94
N GLY A 271 3.09 19.59 1.99
CA GLY A 271 3.87 20.83 1.89
C GLY A 271 5.16 20.62 1.11
N GLU A 272 5.77 21.73 0.70
CA GLU A 272 7.05 21.70 -0.01
C GLU A 272 8.15 21.06 0.84
N MET A 273 8.96 20.21 0.21
CA MET A 273 10.14 19.59 0.80
C MET A 273 11.37 20.06 0.04
N GLN A 274 12.38 20.53 0.76
CA GLN A 274 13.68 20.85 0.22
C GLN A 274 14.37 19.56 -0.23
N ARG A 275 14.50 19.42 -1.55
CA ARG A 275 15.20 18.31 -2.17
C ARG A 275 16.72 18.49 -2.01
N VAL A 276 17.44 17.38 -1.83
CA VAL A 276 18.91 17.40 -1.86
C VAL A 276 19.41 16.80 -3.18
N GLU A 277 20.49 17.38 -3.73
CA GLU A 277 21.00 17.01 -5.06
C GLU A 277 21.70 15.65 -5.07
N HIS A 278 22.39 15.30 -3.98
CA HIS A 278 23.17 14.07 -3.89
C HIS A 278 22.61 13.15 -2.82
N LEU A 279 22.46 11.86 -3.17
CA LEU A 279 22.02 10.83 -2.24
C LEU A 279 22.91 10.76 -0.99
N SER A 280 24.20 11.09 -1.06
CA SER A 280 25.08 11.14 0.11
C SER A 280 24.57 12.09 1.21
N ASN A 281 23.81 13.11 0.83
CA ASN A 281 23.32 14.16 1.73
C ASN A 281 21.86 13.96 2.16
N CYS A 282 21.22 12.84 1.77
CA CYS A 282 19.84 12.54 2.15
C CYS A 282 19.75 11.46 3.23
N ASP A 283 18.66 11.50 3.99
CA ASP A 283 18.28 10.46 4.93
C ASP A 283 17.13 9.61 4.41
N VAL A 284 16.21 10.27 3.69
CA VAL A 284 15.03 9.69 3.07
C VAL A 284 15.16 9.84 1.56
N VAL A 285 14.91 8.77 0.82
CA VAL A 285 14.80 8.77 -0.64
C VAL A 285 13.36 8.47 -0.99
N TRP A 286 12.69 9.44 -1.61
CA TRP A 286 11.30 9.34 -2.02
C TRP A 286 11.21 8.72 -3.40
N PHE A 287 10.32 7.74 -3.55
CA PHE A 287 9.96 7.12 -4.81
C PHE A 287 8.47 7.35 -5.02
N LEU A 288 8.13 8.20 -6.01
CA LEU A 288 6.76 8.55 -6.30
C LEU A 288 6.21 7.58 -7.36
N ALA A 289 5.19 6.82 -6.98
CA ALA A 289 4.49 5.93 -7.89
C ALA A 289 3.28 6.63 -8.53
N ASP A 290 3.09 6.44 -9.82
CA ASP A 290 1.83 6.68 -10.49
C ASP A 290 1.21 5.34 -10.94
N PHE A 291 -0.09 5.36 -11.20
CA PHE A 291 -0.85 4.20 -11.65
C PHE A 291 -1.42 4.50 -13.03
N VAL A 292 -0.63 4.20 -14.05
CA VAL A 292 -0.94 4.49 -15.44
C VAL A 292 -1.57 3.28 -16.12
N ARG A 293 -2.30 3.50 -17.19
CA ARG A 293 -2.92 2.42 -17.96
C ARG A 293 -2.97 2.81 -19.43
N GLU A 294 -2.40 1.97 -20.27
CA GLU A 294 -2.49 2.13 -21.71
C GLU A 294 -3.79 1.51 -22.26
N PRO A 295 -4.31 2.01 -23.39
CA PRO A 295 -5.46 1.38 -24.05
C PRO A 295 -5.22 -0.10 -24.33
N GLY A 296 -6.12 -0.95 -23.85
CA GLY A 296 -6.05 -2.40 -24.02
C GLY A 296 -5.39 -3.16 -22.87
N GLU A 297 -4.82 -2.47 -21.87
CA GLU A 297 -4.33 -3.14 -20.65
C GLU A 297 -5.49 -3.46 -19.71
N ASP A 298 -5.46 -4.63 -19.05
CA ASP A 298 -6.53 -5.05 -18.14
C ASP A 298 -6.47 -4.37 -16.75
N ARG A 299 -5.30 -3.80 -16.40
CA ARG A 299 -5.02 -3.24 -15.06
C ARG A 299 -4.16 -1.99 -15.20
N TYR A 300 -4.19 -1.13 -14.18
CA TYR A 300 -3.21 -0.05 -14.07
C TYR A 300 -1.84 -0.63 -13.70
N ARG A 301 -0.79 -0.19 -14.38
CA ARG A 301 0.61 -0.47 -14.05
C ARG A 301 1.16 0.58 -13.10
N LEU A 302 1.90 0.13 -12.10
CA LEU A 302 2.69 0.97 -11.23
C LEU A 302 3.95 1.42 -11.99
N GLU A 303 4.18 2.72 -12.01
CA GLU A 303 5.41 3.32 -12.53
C GLU A 303 6.01 4.29 -11.54
N ILE A 304 7.33 4.24 -11.36
CA ILE A 304 8.04 5.25 -10.58
C ILE A 304 8.29 6.46 -11.49
N VAL A 305 7.63 7.57 -11.18
CA VAL A 305 7.61 8.78 -12.03
C VAL A 305 8.50 9.90 -11.51
N ASP A 306 8.92 9.86 -10.24
CA ASP A 306 9.90 10.78 -9.67
C ASP A 306 10.68 10.08 -8.53
N GLU A 307 11.94 10.49 -8.35
CA GLU A 307 12.86 9.99 -7.33
C GLU A 307 13.73 11.16 -6.84
N PHE A 308 13.71 11.43 -5.53
CA PHE A 308 14.54 12.49 -4.95
C PHE A 308 14.87 12.24 -3.48
N GLY A 309 15.95 12.84 -3.00
CA GLY A 309 16.36 12.77 -1.59
C GLY A 309 15.86 13.97 -0.78
N THR A 310 15.63 13.76 0.52
CA THR A 310 15.46 14.83 1.52
C THR A 310 16.25 14.52 2.79
N THR A 311 16.48 15.53 3.61
CA THR A 311 16.81 15.30 5.02
C THR A 311 15.57 14.87 5.80
N LEU A 312 15.75 14.30 6.99
CA LEU A 312 14.63 14.00 7.90
C LEU A 312 13.86 15.27 8.26
N GLU A 313 14.58 16.35 8.54
CA GLU A 313 14.02 17.63 8.98
C GLU A 313 13.12 18.22 7.89
N SER A 314 13.59 18.22 6.63
CA SER A 314 12.77 18.70 5.52
C SER A 314 11.57 17.81 5.21
N ALA A 315 11.71 16.49 5.36
CA ALA A 315 10.58 15.56 5.24
C ALA A 315 9.49 15.88 6.29
N ILE A 316 9.88 16.17 7.54
CA ILE A 316 8.95 16.52 8.62
C ILE A 316 8.24 17.85 8.34
N GLU A 317 8.97 18.86 7.85
CA GLU A 317 8.39 20.16 7.47
C GLU A 317 7.34 19.99 6.37
N GLY A 318 7.67 19.28 5.29
CA GLY A 318 6.72 19.02 4.20
C GLY A 318 5.51 18.18 4.64
N LEU A 319 5.73 17.16 5.48
CA LEU A 319 4.66 16.33 6.04
C LEU A 319 3.73 17.11 6.97
N THR A 320 4.22 18.15 7.63
CA THR A 320 3.38 19.02 8.46
C THR A 320 2.36 19.79 7.60
N GLY A 321 2.73 20.11 6.36
CA GLY A 321 1.79 20.55 5.32
C GLY A 321 1.07 21.87 5.61
N GLY A 322 1.64 22.72 6.47
CA GLY A 322 1.03 23.99 6.84
C GLY A 322 2.06 25.01 7.32
N ILE A 323 1.88 26.26 6.90
CA ILE A 323 2.64 27.40 7.40
C ILE A 323 1.85 27.99 8.58
N PRO A 324 2.47 28.25 9.74
CA PRO A 324 1.78 28.91 10.84
C PRO A 324 1.31 30.30 10.39
N VAL A 325 0.06 30.62 10.71
CA VAL A 325 -0.45 32.00 10.54
C VAL A 325 0.20 32.92 11.57
N SER A 326 0.14 34.23 11.34
CA SER A 326 0.60 35.19 12.35
C SER A 326 -0.21 35.08 13.63
N LEU A 327 0.38 35.49 14.75
CA LEU A 327 -0.35 35.55 16.02
C LEU A 327 -1.59 36.43 15.90
N GLU A 328 -1.48 37.57 15.22
CA GLU A 328 -2.59 38.50 14.97
C GLU A 328 -3.73 37.85 14.19
N GLU A 329 -3.44 37.10 13.12
CA GLU A 329 -4.47 36.39 12.36
C GLU A 329 -5.11 35.29 13.20
N PHE A 330 -4.31 34.57 13.99
CA PHE A 330 -4.81 33.52 14.88
C PHE A 330 -5.73 34.09 15.97
N GLU A 331 -5.33 35.18 16.63
CA GLU A 331 -6.12 35.88 17.63
C GLU A 331 -7.39 36.49 17.03
N GLY A 332 -7.31 37.03 15.81
CA GLY A 332 -8.49 37.48 15.06
C GLY A 332 -9.49 36.36 14.77
N ARG A 333 -9.01 35.16 14.40
CA ARG A 333 -9.84 33.95 14.23
C ARG A 333 -10.46 33.49 15.55
N ILE A 334 -9.75 33.63 16.67
CA ILE A 334 -10.28 33.34 18.01
C ILE A 334 -11.40 34.33 18.35
N ALA A 335 -11.15 35.62 18.20
CA ALA A 335 -12.12 36.68 18.48
C ALA A 335 -13.41 36.49 17.68
N GLY A 336 -13.30 36.17 16.39
CA GLY A 336 -14.46 35.88 15.51
C GLY A 336 -15.26 34.63 15.87
N LYS A 337 -14.76 33.74 16.75
CA LYS A 337 -15.49 32.56 17.26
C LYS A 337 -16.06 32.76 18.66
N ILE A 338 -15.49 33.68 19.44
CA ILE A 338 -15.90 33.96 20.82
C ILE A 338 -16.97 35.08 20.86
N LEU A 339 -16.95 36.00 19.89
CA LEU A 339 -18.00 37.01 19.76
C LEU A 339 -19.28 36.35 19.18
N PRO A 340 -20.46 36.62 19.78
CA PRO A 340 -21.73 35.97 19.44
C PRO A 340 -22.26 36.31 18.05
#